data_AF-A0A529GIQ5-F1
#
_entry.id   AF-A0A529GIQ5-F1
#
_cell.length_a   1.000
_cell.length_b   1.000
_cell.length_c   1.000
_cell.angle_alpha   90.00
_cell.angle_beta   90.00
_cell.angle_gamma   90.00
#
_symmetry.space_group_name_H-M   'P 1'
#
loop_
_entity.id
_entity.type
_entity.pdbx_description
1 polymer ?
#
loop_
_entity_poly.entity_id
_entity_poly.type
_entity_poly.pdbx_seq_one_letter_code
_entity_poly.pdbx_strand_id
1 'polypeptide(L)'
;LDKGALEEVKQLMALGLDPDLPAMKAIGVRELQAAMAGQMGFAEAIERAKIATRQYAKRQATWFRHQLGPEWRRLHSAGDAMPAI
;
A
#
# COMPACT_ATOMS: atom_id res chain seq x y z
N LEU A 1 -1.26 -12.63 3.59
CA LEU A 1 -0.03 -13.11 2.94
C LEU A 1 -0.29 -14.28 2.00
N ASP A 2 -1.43 -14.95 2.18
CA ASP A 2 -1.80 -16.22 1.53
C ASP A 2 -1.96 -16.18 0.00
N LYS A 3 -1.84 -15.01 -0.63
CA LYS A 3 -1.90 -14.84 -2.09
C LYS A 3 -0.53 -14.72 -2.78
N GLY A 4 0.57 -15.03 -2.08
CA GLY A 4 1.91 -15.06 -2.71
C GLY A 4 2.72 -13.76 -2.65
N ALA A 5 2.22 -12.72 -1.98
CA ALA A 5 2.93 -11.43 -1.84
C ALA A 5 4.34 -11.59 -1.23
N LEU A 6 4.55 -12.58 -0.35
CA LEU A 6 5.87 -12.88 0.19
C LEU A 6 6.84 -13.36 -0.89
N GLU A 7 6.34 -14.19 -1.82
CA GLU A 7 7.14 -14.79 -2.88
C GLU A 7 7.48 -13.76 -3.95
N GLU A 8 6.56 -12.86 -4.27
CA GLU A 8 6.83 -11.70 -5.15
C GLU A 8 7.95 -10.83 -4.59
N VAL A 9 7.94 -10.53 -3.28
CA VAL A 9 9.01 -9.74 -2.66
C VAL A 9 10.35 -10.48 -2.69
N LYS A 10 10.37 -11.81 -2.45
CA LYS A 10 11.61 -12.59 -2.59
C LYS A 10 12.15 -12.54 -4.02
N GLN A 11 11.29 -12.72 -5.02
CA GLN A 11 11.69 -12.66 -6.42
C GLN A 11 12.22 -11.27 -6.79
N LEU A 12 11.55 -10.21 -6.32
CA LEU A 12 12.00 -8.84 -6.52
C LEU A 12 13.38 -8.59 -5.89
N MET A 13 13.63 -9.11 -4.69
CA MET A 13 14.93 -9.00 -4.04
C MET A 13 16.03 -9.80 -4.74
N ALA A 14 15.70 -10.98 -5.29
CA ALA A 14 16.63 -11.81 -6.03
C ALA A 14 17.18 -11.15 -7.30
N LEU A 15 16.50 -10.12 -7.82
CA LEU A 15 16.97 -9.34 -8.96
C LEU A 15 18.19 -8.44 -8.62
N GLY A 16 18.54 -8.28 -7.34
CA GLY A 16 19.72 -7.49 -6.93
C GLY A 16 19.64 -6.01 -7.34
N LEU A 17 18.41 -5.47 -7.42
CA LEU A 17 18.16 -4.11 -7.86
C LEU A 17 18.67 -3.08 -6.84
N ASP A 18 19.01 -1.89 -7.34
CA ASP A 18 19.38 -0.76 -6.49
C ASP A 18 18.22 -0.43 -5.52
N PRO A 19 18.45 -0.45 -4.19
CA PRO A 19 17.45 -0.12 -3.17
C PRO A 19 16.79 1.26 -3.33
N ASP A 20 17.45 2.18 -4.03
CA ASP A 20 16.92 3.53 -4.24
C ASP A 20 15.90 3.65 -5.38
N LEU A 21 15.70 2.59 -6.16
CA LEU A 21 14.70 2.57 -7.22
C LEU A 21 13.28 2.74 -6.68
N PRO A 22 12.39 3.46 -7.40
CA PRO A 22 11.00 3.64 -6.98
C PRO A 22 10.26 2.32 -6.70
N ALA A 23 10.56 1.27 -7.48
CA ALA A 23 9.97 -0.06 -7.30
C ALA A 23 10.31 -0.66 -5.93
N MET A 24 11.54 -0.45 -5.44
CA MET A 24 11.99 -0.95 -4.12
C MET A 24 11.35 -0.18 -2.96
N LYS A 25 10.76 0.98 -3.25
CA LYS A 25 10.06 1.86 -2.29
C LYS A 25 8.55 1.62 -2.28
N ALA A 26 8.04 0.64 -3.02
CA ALA A 26 6.64 0.27 -3.00
C ALA A 26 6.20 -0.17 -1.59
N ILE A 27 4.95 0.17 -1.25
CA ILE A 27 4.38 -0.13 0.08
C ILE A 27 4.36 -1.65 0.27
N GLY A 28 4.88 -2.12 1.41
CA GLY A 28 4.96 -3.54 1.74
C GLY A 28 6.28 -4.19 1.37
N VAL A 29 7.02 -3.68 0.37
CA VAL A 29 8.33 -4.25 -0.03
C VAL A 29 9.35 -4.05 1.08
N ARG A 30 9.46 -2.84 1.63
CA ARG A 30 10.43 -2.52 2.68
C ARG A 30 10.11 -3.23 3.99
N GLU A 31 8.84 -3.32 4.35
CA GLU A 31 8.38 -4.01 5.56
C GLU A 31 8.65 -5.51 5.48
N LEU A 32 8.32 -6.15 4.35
CA LEU A 32 8.55 -7.58 4.15
C LEU A 32 10.04 -7.90 4.01
N GLN A 33 10.82 -7.04 3.37
CA GLN A 33 12.28 -7.15 3.34
C GLN A 33 12.88 -7.09 4.75
N ALA A 34 12.47 -6.14 5.58
CA ALA A 34 12.95 -6.01 6.96
C ALA A 34 12.59 -7.26 7.80
N ALA A 35 11.40 -7.83 7.58
CA ALA A 35 11.01 -9.09 8.21
C ALA A 35 11.89 -10.27 7.77
N MET A 36 12.19 -10.39 6.47
CA MET A 36 13.09 -11.43 5.94
C MET A 36 14.53 -11.28 6.44
N ALA A 37 14.98 -10.04 6.65
CA ALA A 37 16.28 -9.73 7.23
C ALA A 37 16.35 -9.95 8.76
N GLY A 38 15.26 -10.38 9.39
CA GLY A 38 15.18 -10.60 10.85
C GLY A 38 15.15 -9.33 11.68
N GLN A 39 14.94 -8.15 11.07
CA GLN A 39 14.91 -6.86 11.76
C GLN A 39 13.59 -6.61 12.48
N MET A 40 12.52 -7.30 12.08
CA MET A 40 11.21 -7.28 12.72
C MET A 40 10.46 -8.59 12.49
N GLY A 41 9.40 -8.86 13.27
CA GLY A 41 8.55 -10.02 13.03
C GLY A 41 7.63 -9.85 11.82
N PHE A 42 7.26 -10.94 11.15
CA PHE A 42 6.31 -10.89 10.02
C PHE A 42 4.96 -10.28 10.39
N ALA A 43 4.44 -10.58 11.59
CA ALA A 43 3.18 -9.98 12.06
C ALA A 43 3.28 -8.45 12.15
N GLU A 44 4.40 -7.94 12.66
CA GLU A 44 4.66 -6.51 12.75
C GLU A 44 4.79 -5.87 11.36
N ALA A 45 5.53 -6.50 10.45
CA ALA A 45 5.69 -6.04 9.08
C ALA A 45 4.35 -5.94 8.33
N ILE A 46 3.47 -6.93 8.50
CA ILE A 46 2.12 -6.91 7.92
C ILE A 46 1.32 -5.71 8.45
N GLU A 47 1.35 -5.47 9.76
CA GLU A 47 0.62 -4.35 10.35
C GLU A 47 1.17 -3.00 9.87
N ARG A 48 2.50 -2.85 9.79
CA ARG A 48 3.13 -1.66 9.21
C ARG A 48 2.73 -1.43 7.75
N ALA A 49 2.74 -2.48 6.93
CA ALA A 49 2.33 -2.40 5.53
C ALA A 49 0.85 -2.01 5.37
N LYS A 50 -0.04 -2.55 6.22
CA LYS A 50 -1.47 -2.16 6.26
C LYS A 50 -1.64 -0.69 6.65
N ILE A 51 -0.90 -0.21 7.66
CA ILE A 51 -0.93 1.20 8.07
C ILE A 51 -0.47 2.10 6.93
N ALA A 52 0.67 1.79 6.31
CA ALA A 52 1.21 2.54 5.18
C ALA A 52 0.22 2.60 4.01
N THR A 53 -0.45 1.50 3.72
CA THR A 53 -1.51 1.42 2.69
C THR A 53 -2.66 2.36 3.01
N ARG A 54 -3.18 2.36 4.25
CA ARG A 54 -4.26 3.28 4.67
C ARG A 54 -3.84 4.74 4.57
N GLN A 55 -2.61 5.07 4.98
CA GLN A 55 -2.07 6.42 4.88
C GLN A 55 -1.95 6.87 3.42
N TYR A 56 -1.52 5.98 2.53
CA TYR A 56 -1.44 6.27 1.11
C TYR A 56 -2.82 6.49 0.50
N ALA A 57 -3.79 5.63 0.78
CA ALA A 57 -5.18 5.82 0.35
C ALA A 57 -5.75 7.15 0.84
N LYS A 58 -5.47 7.54 2.10
CA LYS A 58 -5.85 8.86 2.64
C LYS A 58 -5.21 10.00 1.85
N ARG A 59 -3.91 9.91 1.53
CA ARG A 59 -3.23 10.93 0.70
C ARG A 59 -3.84 11.02 -0.69
N GLN A 60 -4.13 9.88 -1.33
CA GLN A 60 -4.81 9.85 -2.63
C GLN A 60 -6.19 10.50 -2.56
N ALA A 61 -7.00 10.17 -1.54
CA ALA A 61 -8.32 10.76 -1.36
C ALA A 61 -8.26 12.29 -1.17
N THR A 62 -7.29 12.79 -0.40
CA THR A 62 -7.06 14.23 -0.24
C THR A 62 -6.63 14.89 -1.55
N TRP A 63 -5.70 14.27 -2.29
CA TRP A 63 -5.25 14.78 -3.58
C TRP A 63 -6.41 14.86 -4.58
N PHE A 64 -7.20 13.78 -4.70
CA PHE A 64 -8.36 13.73 -5.58
C PHE A 64 -9.39 14.81 -5.24
N ARG A 65 -9.66 15.05 -3.95
CA ARG A 65 -10.60 16.10 -3.52
C ARG A 65 -10.19 17.51 -3.96
N HIS A 66 -8.90 17.78 -4.06
CA HIS A 66 -8.39 19.12 -4.38
C HIS A 66 -8.09 19.30 -5.88
N GLN A 67 -7.90 18.21 -6.62
CA GLN A 67 -7.50 18.26 -8.03
C GLN A 67 -8.64 18.00 -9.00
N LEU A 68 -9.74 17.41 -8.53
CA LEU A 68 -10.85 17.01 -9.38
C LEU A 68 -12.05 17.90 -9.07
N GLY A 69 -12.63 18.46 -10.13
CA GLY A 69 -13.74 19.39 -10.04
C GLY A 69 -15.07 18.71 -9.65
N PRO A 70 -16.16 19.49 -9.57
CA PRO A 70 -17.48 19.02 -9.18
C PRO A 70 -18.05 17.92 -10.10
N GLU A 71 -17.53 17.77 -11.31
CA GLU A 71 -17.86 16.70 -12.25
C GLU A 71 -17.38 15.30 -11.82
N TRP A 72 -16.48 15.21 -10.84
CA TRP A 72 -15.95 13.93 -10.39
C TRP A 72 -16.97 13.10 -9.64
N ARG A 73 -17.36 11.96 -10.23
CA ARG A 73 -18.31 11.02 -9.63
C ARG A 73 -17.59 10.05 -8.69
N ARG A 74 -17.92 10.12 -7.40
CA ARG A 74 -17.52 9.09 -6.43
C ARG A 74 -18.41 7.86 -6.61
N LEU A 75 -17.77 6.71 -6.78
CA LEU A 75 -18.46 5.43 -6.80
C LEU A 75 -18.66 4.99 -5.36
N HIS A 76 -19.92 4.84 -4.96
CA HIS A 76 -20.31 4.25 -3.70
C HIS A 76 -20.69 2.79 -3.96
N SER A 77 -20.23 1.88 -3.12
CA SER A 77 -20.69 0.49 -3.17
C SER A 77 -22.17 0.44 -2.77
N ALA A 78 -22.92 -0.54 -3.24
CA ALA A 78 -24.37 -0.66 -3.03
C ALA A 78 -24.85 -0.81 -1.56
N GLY A 79 -23.98 -0.61 -0.57
CA GLY A 79 -24.28 -0.56 0.86
C GLY A 79 -23.82 0.72 1.58
N ASP A 80 -23.18 1.66 0.89
CA ASP A 80 -22.88 2.97 1.46
C ASP A 80 -24.14 3.84 1.35
N ALA A 81 -24.85 4.01 2.47
CA ALA A 81 -25.95 4.97 2.55
C ALA A 81 -25.43 6.36 2.12
N MET A 82 -26.12 6.98 1.17
CA MET A 82 -25.78 8.31 0.68
C MET A 82 -25.73 9.30 1.84
N PRO A 83 -24.64 10.06 2.06
CA PRO A 83 -24.70 11.17 3.00
C PRO A 83 -25.67 12.21 2.45
N ALA A 84 -26.59 12.65 3.30
CA ALA A 84 -27.49 13.75 3.00
C ALA A 84 -26.69 15.01 2.64
N ILE A 85 -27.22 15.72 1.63
CA ILE A 85 -26.69 16.91 0.95
C ILE A 85 -26.20 17.98 1.93
#